data_AF-A0A239AR14-F1
#
_entry.id   AF-A0A239AR14-F1
#
_cell.length_a   1.000
_cell.length_b   1.000
_cell.length_c   1.000
_cell.angle_alpha   90.00
_cell.angle_beta   90.00
_cell.angle_gamma   90.00
#
_symmetry.space_group_name_H-M   'P 1'
#
loop_
_entity.id
_entity.type
_entity.pdbx_description
1 polymer ?
#
loop_
_entity_poly.entity_id
_entity_poly.type
_entity_poly.pdbx_seq_one_letter_code
_entity_poly.pdbx_strand_id
1 'polypeptide(L)'
;MCALWKKKPAGPAPRGRADAVSEILGEAVSQRVRACLTFLDDVTNIKDLVVSFEEADAEGVVVRIPSLCGMPENWIGAPVVCHFRINDAQREKRMLFFKFSTSVIAVEPTTDGEVRIGLAAPEALENAQQRRCVRVAVDSARVPLFSLWLGLPEGTRIAGNSPRIVSGNAASACVRMGNLSTTGLRLIVRTDAEGALASELQDAQGCAFYFEAKREDADTTEAFFANAKLRNVQCEAGREEALLGFEFLAEGAIDDDGCIKWEPLKSGEITGLGPFVFKWNLTDFCKGRTMQ
;
A
#
# COMPACT_ATOMS: atom_id res chain seq x y z
N MET A 1 -32.82 -1.69 -63.92
CA MET A 1 -32.25 -2.27 -62.67
C MET A 1 -31.03 -1.47 -62.27
N CYS A 2 -31.01 -0.97 -61.03
CA CYS A 2 -29.87 -0.76 -60.13
C CYS A 2 -30.14 0.45 -59.23
N ALA A 3 -30.06 0.17 -57.93
CA ALA A 3 -30.85 0.79 -56.88
C ALA A 3 -30.21 2.04 -56.28
N LEU A 4 -31.11 2.94 -55.86
CA LEU A 4 -30.88 4.08 -54.98
C LEU A 4 -30.13 3.68 -53.71
N TRP A 5 -29.02 4.38 -53.43
CA TRP A 5 -28.34 4.35 -52.15
C TRP A 5 -29.23 5.02 -51.09
N LYS A 6 -29.79 4.22 -50.18
CA LYS A 6 -30.48 4.72 -48.99
C LYS A 6 -29.46 5.21 -47.97
N LYS A 7 -29.67 6.44 -47.51
CA LYS A 7 -28.97 7.07 -46.39
C LYS A 7 -29.13 6.20 -45.14
N LYS A 8 -28.01 5.69 -44.61
CA LYS A 8 -27.97 4.96 -43.33
C LYS A 8 -28.36 5.93 -42.21
N PRO A 9 -29.28 5.58 -41.28
CA PRO A 9 -29.57 6.45 -40.15
C PRO A 9 -28.31 6.62 -39.30
N ALA A 10 -28.13 7.83 -38.77
CA ALA A 10 -27.05 8.14 -37.83
C ALA A 10 -27.12 7.13 -36.67
N GLY A 11 -26.02 6.42 -36.43
CA GLY A 11 -25.87 5.63 -35.22
C GLY A 11 -25.90 6.53 -33.98
N PRO A 12 -26.19 5.97 -32.79
CA PRO A 12 -26.19 6.74 -31.56
C PRO A 12 -24.85 7.47 -31.38
N ALA A 13 -24.93 8.70 -30.86
CA ALA A 13 -23.78 9.52 -30.53
C ALA A 13 -22.77 8.75 -29.67
N PRO A 14 -21.46 9.05 -29.76
CA PRO A 14 -20.46 8.41 -28.91
C PRO A 14 -20.84 8.61 -27.44
N ARG A 15 -20.97 7.51 -26.68
CA ARG A 15 -21.22 7.54 -25.22
C ARG A 15 -20.20 8.47 -24.58
N GLY A 16 -20.68 9.41 -23.77
CA GLY A 16 -19.84 10.47 -23.22
C GLY A 16 -18.77 9.90 -22.30
N ARG A 17 -17.65 10.62 -22.16
CA ARG A 17 -16.60 10.30 -21.18
C ARG A 17 -17.15 10.21 -19.75
N ALA A 18 -18.18 10.99 -19.43
CA ALA A 18 -18.89 10.95 -18.15
C ALA A 18 -19.64 9.63 -17.93
N ASP A 19 -20.33 9.10 -18.96
CA ASP A 19 -21.05 7.82 -18.87
C ASP A 19 -20.11 6.67 -18.53
N ALA A 20 -18.90 6.67 -19.12
CA ALA A 20 -17.88 5.66 -18.84
C ALA A 20 -17.29 5.77 -17.42
N VAL A 21 -17.19 6.98 -16.87
CA VAL A 21 -16.73 7.20 -15.48
C VAL A 21 -17.77 6.66 -14.51
N SER A 22 -19.05 7.03 -14.68
CA SER A 22 -20.14 6.55 -13.83
C SER A 22 -20.30 5.03 -13.90
N GLU A 23 -20.14 4.41 -15.07
CA GLU A 23 -20.19 2.95 -15.23
C GLU A 23 -19.09 2.25 -14.41
N ILE A 24 -17.84 2.72 -14.51
CA ILE A 24 -16.71 2.12 -13.77
C ILE A 24 -16.83 2.34 -12.26
N LEU A 25 -17.29 3.52 -11.82
CA LEU A 25 -17.49 3.79 -10.40
C LEU A 25 -18.67 2.99 -9.84
N GLY A 26 -19.74 2.83 -10.60
CA GLY A 26 -20.88 1.96 -10.25
C GLY A 26 -20.47 0.49 -10.12
N GLU A 27 -19.57 0.02 -10.98
CA GLU A 27 -18.97 -1.31 -10.84
C GLU A 27 -18.10 -1.42 -9.58
N ALA A 28 -17.31 -0.39 -9.26
CA ALA A 28 -16.49 -0.36 -8.04
C ALA A 28 -17.35 -0.41 -6.76
N VAL A 29 -18.48 0.28 -6.74
CA VAL A 29 -19.48 0.20 -5.67
C VAL A 29 -20.10 -1.20 -5.59
N SER A 30 -20.53 -1.76 -6.73
CA SER A 30 -21.16 -3.09 -6.80
C SER A 30 -20.24 -4.20 -6.29
N GLN A 31 -18.95 -4.10 -6.60
CA GLN A 31 -17.92 -5.03 -6.12
C GLN A 31 -17.41 -4.71 -4.70
N ARG A 32 -17.92 -3.65 -4.04
CA ARG A 32 -17.44 -3.12 -2.75
C ARG A 32 -15.92 -2.98 -2.71
N VAL A 33 -15.38 -2.38 -3.76
CA VAL A 33 -13.93 -2.28 -3.97
C VAL A 33 -13.28 -1.53 -2.82
N ARG A 34 -12.18 -2.10 -2.34
CA ARG A 34 -11.23 -1.38 -1.50
C ARG A 34 -10.27 -0.56 -2.35
N ALA A 35 -10.09 0.68 -1.95
CA ALA A 35 -9.27 1.66 -2.62
C ALA A 35 -8.23 2.27 -1.66
N CYS A 36 -7.24 2.92 -2.26
CA CYS A 36 -6.23 3.71 -1.57
C CYS A 36 -6.48 5.18 -1.89
N LEU A 37 -6.83 5.96 -0.87
CA LEU A 37 -7.01 7.41 -0.95
C LEU A 37 -5.74 8.08 -0.45
N THR A 38 -5.06 8.83 -1.32
CA THR A 38 -3.80 9.51 -1.01
C THR A 38 -4.04 11.01 -0.96
N PHE A 39 -3.67 11.67 0.15
CA PHE A 39 -3.67 13.13 0.23
C PHE A 39 -2.47 13.70 -0.52
N LEU A 40 -2.72 14.72 -1.35
CA LEU A 40 -1.65 15.41 -2.08
C LEU A 40 -0.94 16.47 -1.24
N ASP A 41 -1.64 17.01 -0.25
CA ASP A 41 -1.14 17.98 0.70
C ASP A 41 -0.85 17.30 2.06
N ASP A 42 0.05 17.88 2.86
CA ASP A 42 0.39 17.41 4.21
C ASP A 42 -0.69 17.79 5.23
N VAL A 43 -1.95 17.44 4.95
CA VAL A 43 -3.11 17.70 5.81
C VAL A 43 -3.18 16.73 7.00
N THR A 44 -2.40 15.65 6.93
CA THR A 44 -2.34 14.58 7.93
C THR A 44 -0.96 13.90 7.87
N ASN A 45 -0.53 13.32 9.00
CA ASN A 45 0.65 12.47 9.05
C ASN A 45 0.45 11.12 8.31
N ILE A 46 -0.79 10.77 7.99
CA ILE A 46 -1.16 9.55 7.26
C ILE A 46 -1.36 9.89 5.78
N LYS A 47 -0.39 9.52 4.95
CA LYS A 47 -0.42 9.86 3.51
C LYS A 47 -1.48 9.06 2.73
N ASP A 48 -1.66 7.79 3.09
CA ASP A 48 -2.52 6.84 2.38
C ASP A 48 -3.55 6.20 3.31
N LEU A 49 -4.83 6.32 2.97
CA LEU A 49 -5.94 5.68 3.67
C LEU A 49 -6.52 4.54 2.84
N VAL A 50 -6.86 3.43 3.50
CA VAL A 50 -7.66 2.37 2.87
C VAL A 50 -9.12 2.70 3.06
N VAL A 51 -9.83 2.85 1.95
CA VAL A 51 -11.26 3.16 1.94
C VAL A 51 -12.03 2.09 1.20
N SER A 52 -13.34 1.98 1.42
CA SER A 52 -14.24 1.14 0.64
C SER A 52 -15.28 2.00 -0.04
N PHE A 53 -15.56 1.76 -1.33
CA PHE A 53 -16.63 2.46 -2.04
C PHE A 53 -17.99 2.06 -1.44
N GLU A 54 -18.83 3.06 -1.18
CA GLU A 54 -20.22 2.86 -0.73
C GLU A 54 -21.22 3.30 -1.80
N GLU A 55 -21.04 4.51 -2.34
CA GLU A 55 -21.95 5.11 -3.32
C GLU A 55 -21.16 5.90 -4.36
N ALA A 56 -21.69 5.97 -5.58
CA ALA A 56 -21.13 6.79 -6.65
C ALA A 56 -22.25 7.21 -7.61
N ASP A 57 -22.36 8.51 -7.86
CA ASP A 57 -23.35 9.09 -8.75
C ASP A 57 -22.78 10.30 -9.52
N ALA A 58 -23.64 11.16 -10.04
CA ALA A 58 -23.24 12.35 -10.77
C ALA A 58 -22.73 13.49 -9.87
N GLU A 59 -23.08 13.48 -8.57
CA GLU A 59 -22.67 14.50 -7.59
C GLU A 59 -21.32 14.14 -6.97
N GLY A 60 -21.04 12.85 -6.79
CA GLY A 60 -19.77 12.43 -6.24
C GLY A 60 -19.60 10.95 -5.98
N VAL A 61 -18.65 10.68 -5.08
CA VAL A 61 -18.32 9.33 -4.60
C VAL A 61 -18.31 9.38 -3.08
N VAL A 62 -19.00 8.45 -2.44
CA VAL A 62 -18.93 8.24 -1.00
C VAL A 62 -18.05 7.03 -0.72
N VAL A 63 -17.04 7.24 0.11
CA VAL A 63 -16.15 6.18 0.59
C VAL A 63 -16.16 6.09 2.09
N ARG A 64 -15.93 4.88 2.61
CA ARG A 64 -15.89 4.59 4.03
C ARG A 64 -14.50 4.17 4.49
N ILE A 65 -14.08 4.69 5.63
CA ILE A 65 -12.85 4.31 6.34
C ILE A 65 -13.22 3.51 7.59
N PRO A 66 -12.89 2.21 7.65
CA PRO A 66 -13.34 1.33 8.72
C PRO A 66 -12.59 1.51 10.05
N SER A 67 -11.47 2.22 10.09
CA SER A 67 -10.62 2.31 11.29
C SER A 67 -9.87 3.63 11.35
N LEU A 68 -10.59 4.75 11.39
CA LEU A 68 -10.00 6.07 11.64
C LEU A 68 -10.47 6.57 13.02
N CYS A 69 -9.53 6.71 13.95
CA CYS A 69 -9.83 7.30 15.25
C CYS A 69 -9.83 8.84 15.14
N GLY A 70 -11.00 9.44 15.33
CA GLY A 70 -11.18 10.91 15.35
C GLY A 70 -11.62 11.50 14.01
N MET A 71 -12.19 12.71 14.07
CA MET A 71 -12.71 13.45 12.92
C MET A 71 -11.76 14.61 12.59
N PRO A 72 -10.98 14.52 11.52
CA PRO A 72 -10.14 15.61 11.08
C PRO A 72 -10.94 16.55 10.17
N GLU A 73 -11.60 17.56 10.77
CA GLU A 73 -12.39 18.59 10.06
C GLU A 73 -11.57 19.35 9.00
N ASN A 74 -10.24 19.36 9.14
CA ASN A 74 -9.33 20.02 8.21
C ASN A 74 -9.17 19.30 6.85
N TRP A 75 -9.87 18.18 6.63
CA TRP A 75 -9.78 17.46 5.36
C TRP A 75 -10.71 18.02 4.28
N ILE A 76 -11.75 18.76 4.63
CA ILE A 76 -12.67 19.34 3.64
C ILE A 76 -11.91 20.31 2.73
N GLY A 77 -12.06 20.12 1.42
CA GLY A 77 -11.34 20.85 0.38
C GLY A 77 -9.97 20.25 0.02
N ALA A 78 -9.46 19.28 0.78
CA ALA A 78 -8.15 18.71 0.52
C ALA A 78 -8.13 17.94 -0.82
N PRO A 79 -7.10 18.16 -1.66
CA PRO A 79 -6.91 17.41 -2.89
C PRO A 79 -6.44 15.98 -2.59
N VAL A 80 -7.10 15.02 -3.22
CA VAL A 80 -6.86 13.59 -3.02
C VAL A 80 -6.78 12.85 -4.36
N VAL A 81 -6.03 11.75 -4.36
CA VAL A 81 -6.02 10.79 -5.47
C VAL A 81 -6.52 9.45 -4.96
N CYS A 82 -7.60 8.96 -5.55
CA CYS A 82 -8.15 7.65 -5.24
C CYS A 82 -7.67 6.64 -6.27
N HIS A 83 -7.09 5.54 -5.80
CA HIS A 83 -6.65 4.43 -6.62
C HIS A 83 -7.38 3.16 -6.24
N PHE A 84 -7.88 2.45 -7.23
CA PHE A 84 -8.71 1.27 -7.01
C PHE A 84 -8.54 0.26 -8.14
N ARG A 85 -9.07 -0.93 -7.92
CA ARG A 85 -9.08 -1.99 -8.92
C ARG A 85 -10.45 -2.65 -8.98
N ILE A 86 -10.90 -2.96 -10.18
CA ILE A 86 -12.11 -3.75 -10.41
C ILE A 86 -11.74 -5.07 -11.08
N ASN A 87 -12.53 -6.10 -10.83
CA ASN A 87 -12.48 -7.32 -11.61
C ASN A 87 -13.28 -7.11 -12.90
N ASP A 88 -12.69 -7.43 -14.05
CA ASP A 88 -13.40 -7.41 -15.33
C ASP A 88 -14.37 -8.60 -15.37
N ALA A 89 -15.66 -8.32 -15.17
CA ALA A 89 -16.71 -9.34 -15.17
C ALA A 89 -16.89 -10.02 -16.54
N GLN A 90 -16.51 -9.35 -17.64
CA GLN A 90 -16.64 -9.92 -18.99
C GLN A 90 -15.43 -10.74 -19.43
N ARG A 91 -14.26 -10.47 -18.84
CA ARG A 91 -13.02 -11.21 -19.12
C ARG A 91 -12.52 -11.83 -17.83
N GLU A 92 -13.06 -12.99 -17.51
CA GLU A 92 -12.71 -13.77 -16.31
C GLU A 92 -11.20 -13.71 -16.04
N LYS A 93 -10.86 -13.21 -14.83
CA LYS A 93 -9.51 -13.07 -14.25
C LYS A 93 -8.67 -11.86 -14.66
N ARG A 94 -9.18 -10.86 -15.40
CA ARG A 94 -8.43 -9.61 -15.60
C ARG A 94 -8.76 -8.57 -14.53
N MET A 95 -7.76 -8.17 -13.76
CA MET A 95 -7.85 -6.99 -12.89
C MET A 95 -7.52 -5.73 -13.69
N LEU A 96 -8.40 -4.74 -13.61
CA LEU A 96 -8.19 -3.40 -14.16
C LEU A 96 -7.89 -2.44 -13.02
N PHE A 97 -6.94 -1.55 -13.23
CA PHE A 97 -6.47 -0.61 -12.21
C PHE A 97 -6.74 0.81 -12.67
N PHE A 98 -7.39 1.59 -11.83
CA PHE A 98 -7.82 2.94 -12.12
C PHE A 98 -7.34 3.90 -11.04
N LYS A 99 -7.21 5.17 -11.42
CA LYS A 99 -7.13 6.29 -10.49
C LYS A 99 -7.95 7.47 -10.96
N PHE A 100 -8.36 8.31 -10.02
CA PHE A 100 -8.85 9.66 -10.29
C PHE A 100 -8.34 10.62 -9.24
N SER A 101 -8.23 11.89 -9.62
CA SER A 101 -7.97 13.00 -8.70
C SER A 101 -9.28 13.72 -8.42
N THR A 102 -9.49 14.13 -7.18
CA THR A 102 -10.69 14.87 -6.74
C THR A 102 -10.38 15.62 -5.44
N SER A 103 -11.38 16.23 -4.82
CA SER A 103 -11.30 16.87 -3.51
C SER A 103 -12.32 16.28 -2.54
N VAL A 104 -11.98 16.29 -1.26
CA VAL A 104 -12.92 15.97 -0.18
C VAL A 104 -13.96 17.10 -0.07
N ILE A 105 -15.24 16.76 -0.09
CA ILE A 105 -16.35 17.71 0.04
C ILE A 105 -17.09 17.59 1.37
N ALA A 106 -17.06 16.41 1.99
CA ALA A 106 -17.72 16.14 3.26
C ALA A 106 -16.96 15.08 4.05
N VAL A 107 -17.01 15.18 5.38
CA VAL A 107 -16.50 14.18 6.31
C VAL A 107 -17.55 13.99 7.39
N GLU A 108 -18.04 12.76 7.56
CA GLU A 108 -19.11 12.42 8.48
C GLU A 108 -18.69 11.23 9.36
N PRO A 109 -18.70 11.36 10.69
CA PRO A 109 -18.47 10.24 11.59
C PRO A 109 -19.71 9.34 11.58
N THR A 110 -19.50 8.03 11.59
CA THR A 110 -20.59 7.05 11.79
C THR A 110 -20.65 6.64 13.26
N THR A 111 -21.79 6.05 13.66
CA THR A 111 -22.03 5.59 15.04
C THR A 111 -21.08 4.47 15.47
N ASP A 112 -20.44 3.79 14.53
CA ASP A 112 -19.62 2.60 14.77
C ASP A 112 -18.12 2.94 14.84
N GLY A 113 -17.77 4.23 14.90
CA GLY A 113 -16.37 4.68 14.91
C GLY A 113 -15.70 4.63 13.54
N GLU A 114 -16.48 4.47 12.48
CA GLU A 114 -16.02 4.61 11.09
C GLU A 114 -16.20 6.05 10.62
N VAL A 115 -15.53 6.41 9.53
CA VAL A 115 -15.65 7.75 8.92
C VAL A 115 -16.08 7.61 7.48
N ARG A 116 -17.14 8.33 7.10
CA ARG A 116 -17.58 8.52 5.71
C ARG A 116 -16.96 9.78 5.15
N ILE A 117 -16.45 9.68 3.92
CA ILE A 117 -15.89 10.79 3.18
C ILE A 117 -16.66 10.92 1.86
N GLY A 118 -17.24 12.09 1.66
CA GLY A 118 -17.76 12.52 0.36
C GLY A 118 -16.63 13.11 -0.47
N LEU A 119 -16.48 12.62 -1.70
CA LEU A 119 -15.54 13.11 -2.70
C LEU A 119 -16.33 13.75 -3.85
N ALA A 120 -15.84 14.86 -4.39
CA ALA A 120 -16.44 15.45 -5.58
C ALA A 120 -16.39 14.47 -6.78
N ALA A 121 -17.35 14.58 -7.70
CA ALA A 121 -17.38 13.76 -8.89
C ALA A 121 -16.08 13.92 -9.70
N PRO A 122 -15.36 12.82 -10.00
CA PRO A 122 -14.12 12.91 -10.76
C PRO A 122 -14.39 13.23 -12.23
N GLU A 123 -13.62 14.16 -12.80
CA GLU A 123 -13.76 14.54 -14.22
C GLU A 123 -13.33 13.42 -15.18
N ALA A 124 -12.40 12.57 -14.75
CA ALA A 124 -11.85 11.48 -15.55
C ALA A 124 -11.26 10.35 -14.70
N LEU A 125 -11.27 9.15 -15.28
CA LEU A 125 -10.51 8.00 -14.80
C LEU A 125 -9.29 7.78 -15.68
N GLU A 126 -8.16 7.48 -15.05
CA GLU A 126 -6.92 7.09 -15.70
C GLU A 126 -6.60 5.63 -15.38
N ASN A 127 -6.10 4.88 -16.37
CA ASN A 127 -5.50 3.58 -16.11
C ASN A 127 -4.22 3.79 -15.29
N ALA A 128 -4.11 3.13 -14.14
CA ALA A 128 -3.03 3.37 -13.20
C ALA A 128 -2.30 2.08 -12.84
N GLN A 129 -1.01 1.99 -13.15
CA GLN A 129 -0.13 1.02 -12.50
C GLN A 129 0.54 1.70 -11.30
N GLN A 130 -0.06 1.55 -10.11
CA GLN A 130 0.41 2.25 -8.90
C GLN A 130 1.81 1.84 -8.45
N ARG A 131 2.19 0.58 -8.64
CA ARG A 131 3.42 0.05 -8.05
C ARG A 131 4.54 0.09 -9.08
N ARG A 132 5.54 0.92 -8.79
CA ARG A 132 6.82 0.93 -9.52
C ARG A 132 7.58 -0.39 -9.33
N CYS A 133 7.40 -1.03 -8.18
CA CYS A 133 8.15 -2.21 -7.77
C CYS A 133 7.21 -3.36 -7.43
N VAL A 134 7.64 -4.57 -7.76
CA VAL A 134 6.94 -5.80 -7.38
C VAL A 134 7.05 -6.00 -5.87
N ARG A 135 5.95 -6.43 -5.25
CA ARG A 135 5.91 -6.84 -3.84
C ARG A 135 5.75 -8.34 -3.79
N VAL A 136 6.58 -9.00 -2.99
CA VAL A 136 6.56 -10.45 -2.84
C VAL A 136 6.22 -10.81 -1.42
N ALA A 137 5.35 -11.80 -1.25
CA ALA A 137 5.07 -12.37 0.06
C ALA A 137 6.34 -13.00 0.62
N VAL A 138 6.65 -12.73 1.87
CA VAL A 138 7.85 -13.28 2.53
C VAL A 138 7.45 -14.12 3.73
N ASP A 139 8.25 -15.14 3.97
CA ASP A 139 8.20 -16.03 5.12
C ASP A 139 9.62 -16.17 5.70
N SER A 140 9.77 -16.97 6.75
CA SER A 140 11.07 -17.23 7.39
C SER A 140 12.05 -18.01 6.50
N ALA A 141 11.60 -18.61 5.40
CA ALA A 141 12.51 -19.26 4.45
C ALA A 141 13.18 -18.23 3.53
N ARG A 142 12.48 -17.16 3.18
CA ARG A 142 12.99 -16.04 2.37
C ARG A 142 13.73 -15.00 3.20
N VAL A 143 13.20 -14.67 4.37
CA VAL A 143 13.76 -13.69 5.30
C VAL A 143 13.91 -14.35 6.67
N PRO A 144 15.00 -15.10 6.91
CA PRO A 144 15.18 -15.85 8.15
C PRO A 144 15.35 -14.97 9.39
N LEU A 145 15.88 -13.77 9.21
CA LEU A 145 16.13 -12.82 10.29
C LEU A 145 15.68 -11.43 9.88
N PHE A 146 14.94 -10.76 10.77
CA PHE A 146 14.75 -9.31 10.72
C PHE A 146 14.77 -8.70 12.12
N SER A 147 15.13 -7.43 12.20
CA SER A 147 15.14 -6.64 13.43
C SER A 147 14.67 -5.21 13.14
N LEU A 148 14.05 -4.57 14.14
CA LEU A 148 13.50 -3.22 14.06
C LEU A 148 13.96 -2.37 15.25
N TRP A 149 14.43 -1.16 15.00
CA TRP A 149 14.70 -0.14 16.00
C TRP A 149 13.75 1.06 15.82
N LEU A 150 13.29 1.62 16.93
CA LEU A 150 12.54 2.89 16.98
C LEU A 150 13.52 4.06 16.86
N GLY A 151 14.05 4.25 15.66
CA GLY A 151 15.10 5.21 15.38
C GLY A 151 16.50 4.65 15.60
N LEU A 152 17.40 5.01 14.68
CA LEU A 152 18.81 4.68 14.75
C LEU A 152 19.59 5.77 14.01
N PRO A 153 19.90 6.91 14.65
CA PRO A 153 20.55 8.05 14.01
C PRO A 153 21.91 7.70 13.38
N GLU A 154 22.34 8.48 12.39
CA GLU A 154 23.67 8.35 11.79
C GLU A 154 24.77 8.41 12.87
N GLY A 155 25.79 7.56 12.73
CA GLY A 155 26.89 7.43 13.68
C GLY A 155 26.55 6.59 14.92
N THR A 156 25.33 6.05 15.02
CA THR A 156 24.96 5.17 16.13
C THR A 156 25.68 3.83 16.01
N ARG A 157 26.42 3.45 17.06
CA ARG A 157 27.06 2.12 17.17
C ARG A 157 25.99 1.05 17.35
N ILE A 158 25.97 0.04 16.48
CA ILE A 158 24.99 -1.07 16.59
C ILE A 158 25.21 -1.86 17.87
N ALA A 159 26.47 -2.15 18.19
CA ALA A 159 26.84 -2.79 19.45
C ALA A 159 26.48 -1.89 20.64
N GLY A 160 25.45 -2.29 21.40
CA GLY A 160 24.92 -1.53 22.53
C GLY A 160 23.51 -0.98 22.32
N ASN A 161 22.97 -1.05 21.10
CA ASN A 161 21.60 -0.62 20.80
C ASN A 161 20.73 -1.84 20.48
N SER A 162 19.86 -2.22 21.43
CA SER A 162 18.98 -3.37 21.28
C SER A 162 17.78 -3.03 20.39
N PRO A 163 17.47 -3.87 19.39
CA PRO A 163 16.26 -3.71 18.60
C PRO A 163 14.99 -3.90 19.45
N ARG A 164 13.95 -3.15 19.09
CA ARG A 164 12.59 -3.27 19.64
C ARG A 164 11.94 -4.60 19.27
N ILE A 165 12.19 -5.07 18.06
CA ILE A 165 11.66 -6.33 17.52
C ILE A 165 12.82 -7.14 16.95
N VAL A 166 12.84 -8.44 17.26
CA VAL A 166 13.74 -9.41 16.63
C VAL A 166 12.91 -10.62 16.23
N SER A 167 12.95 -11.00 14.95
CA SER A 167 12.25 -12.19 14.48
C SER A 167 12.70 -13.44 15.22
N GLY A 168 11.76 -14.30 15.61
CA GLY A 168 12.05 -15.54 16.34
C GLY A 168 12.24 -15.34 17.85
N ASN A 169 12.27 -14.11 18.36
CA ASN A 169 12.17 -13.87 19.80
C ASN A 169 10.71 -14.06 20.26
N ALA A 170 10.50 -14.81 21.35
CA ALA A 170 9.17 -15.01 21.94
C ALA A 170 8.47 -13.69 22.30
N ALA A 171 9.22 -12.69 22.76
CA ALA A 171 8.70 -11.36 23.06
C ALA A 171 8.22 -10.58 21.80
N SER A 172 8.65 -11.03 20.61
CA SER A 172 8.32 -10.45 19.31
C SER A 172 7.46 -11.40 18.45
N ALA A 173 6.97 -12.51 19.01
CA ALA A 173 6.22 -13.53 18.28
C ALA A 173 4.90 -13.01 17.66
N CYS A 174 4.43 -11.85 18.11
CA CYS A 174 3.27 -11.17 17.57
C CYS A 174 3.55 -10.38 16.28
N VAL A 175 4.81 -10.28 15.81
CA VAL A 175 5.19 -9.51 14.63
C VAL A 175 5.95 -10.37 13.62
N ARG A 176 5.52 -10.32 12.37
CA ARG A 176 6.20 -10.97 11.24
C ARG A 176 6.25 -10.07 10.01
N MET A 177 7.23 -10.29 9.15
CA MET A 177 7.25 -9.64 7.83
C MET A 177 6.26 -10.36 6.90
N GLY A 178 5.35 -9.61 6.29
CA GLY A 178 4.32 -10.15 5.40
C GLY A 178 4.67 -10.04 3.92
N ASN A 179 5.22 -8.90 3.50
CA ASN A 179 5.76 -8.74 2.16
C ASN A 179 6.94 -7.76 2.12
N LEU A 180 7.72 -7.85 1.05
CA LEU A 180 8.90 -7.04 0.80
C LEU A 180 8.93 -6.59 -0.67
N SER A 181 9.48 -5.41 -0.90
CA SER A 181 9.83 -4.85 -2.21
C SER A 181 11.11 -4.02 -2.10
N THR A 182 11.62 -3.53 -3.23
CA THR A 182 12.80 -2.64 -3.27
C THR A 182 12.57 -1.28 -2.61
N THR A 183 11.32 -0.87 -2.43
CA THR A 183 10.91 0.47 -1.92
C THR A 183 10.27 0.43 -0.54
N GLY A 184 10.02 -0.74 0.03
CA GLY A 184 9.32 -0.85 1.31
C GLY A 184 8.94 -2.27 1.69
N LEU A 185 8.36 -2.39 2.88
CA LEU A 185 7.93 -3.66 3.46
C LEU A 185 6.59 -3.53 4.17
N ARG A 186 6.01 -4.68 4.52
CA ARG A 186 4.84 -4.77 5.38
C ARG A 186 5.13 -5.68 6.56
N LEU A 187 4.84 -5.19 7.76
CA LEU A 187 4.72 -6.02 8.95
C LEU A 187 3.27 -6.44 9.16
N ILE A 188 3.10 -7.63 9.72
CA ILE A 188 1.85 -8.18 10.18
C ILE A 188 1.98 -8.34 11.68
N VAL A 189 1.06 -7.71 12.42
CA VAL A 189 1.10 -7.60 13.87
C VAL A 189 -0.20 -8.12 14.42
N ARG A 190 -0.18 -8.94 15.49
CA ARG A 190 -1.43 -9.33 16.15
C ARG A 190 -2.15 -8.11 16.73
N THR A 191 -3.47 -8.06 16.60
CA THR A 191 -4.30 -6.90 16.97
C THR A 191 -4.16 -6.51 18.45
N ASP A 192 -3.91 -7.47 19.35
CA ASP A 192 -3.67 -7.22 20.78
C ASP A 192 -2.36 -6.47 21.08
N ALA A 193 -1.39 -6.54 20.17
CA ALA A 193 -0.11 -5.84 20.26
C ALA A 193 -0.03 -4.60 19.35
N GLU A 194 -1.03 -4.40 18.47
CA GLU A 194 -0.96 -3.36 17.44
C GLU A 194 -1.04 -1.94 18.03
N GLY A 195 -2.03 -1.64 18.87
CA GLY A 195 -2.26 -0.26 19.31
C GLY A 195 -1.04 0.40 19.97
N ALA A 196 -0.34 -0.33 20.84
CA ALA A 196 0.88 0.16 21.47
C ALA A 196 2.03 0.33 20.45
N LEU A 197 2.25 -0.68 19.60
CA LEU A 197 3.34 -0.66 18.63
C LEU A 197 3.12 0.39 17.54
N ALA A 198 1.90 0.52 17.00
CA ALA A 198 1.55 1.49 15.98
C ALA A 198 1.74 2.92 16.49
N SER A 199 1.34 3.22 17.74
CA SER A 199 1.60 4.52 18.37
C SER A 199 3.10 4.80 18.49
N GLU A 200 3.89 3.85 19.03
CA GLU A 200 5.35 3.98 19.12
C GLU A 200 6.00 4.26 17.76
N LEU A 201 5.52 3.61 16.70
CA LEU A 201 6.04 3.75 15.34
C LEU A 201 5.60 5.05 14.64
N GLN A 202 4.42 5.57 14.97
CA GLN A 202 3.92 6.85 14.46
C GLN A 202 4.69 8.02 15.07
N ASP A 203 5.03 7.93 16.36
CA ASP A 203 5.80 8.95 17.06
C ASP A 203 7.30 8.92 16.69
N ALA A 204 7.79 7.80 16.16
CA ALA A 204 9.16 7.67 15.70
C ALA A 204 9.42 8.53 14.44
N GLN A 205 10.48 9.34 14.47
CA GLN A 205 10.90 10.14 13.29
C GLN A 205 11.35 9.27 12.10
N GLY A 206 11.72 8.02 12.37
CA GLY A 206 12.10 7.00 11.41
C GLY A 206 12.35 5.68 12.13
N CYS A 207 12.25 4.59 11.40
CA CYS A 207 12.43 3.23 11.90
C CYS A 207 13.57 2.57 11.13
N ALA A 208 14.54 1.99 11.85
CA ALA A 208 15.61 1.25 11.20
C ALA A 208 15.27 -0.24 11.16
N PHE A 209 15.41 -0.84 10.00
CA PHE A 209 15.25 -2.27 9.76
C PHE A 209 16.60 -2.87 9.43
N TYR A 210 16.88 -4.02 10.03
CA TYR A 210 17.88 -4.98 9.55
C TYR A 210 17.13 -6.22 9.09
N PHE A 211 17.51 -6.79 7.95
CA PHE A 211 17.00 -8.10 7.56
C PHE A 211 17.98 -8.83 6.66
N GLU A 212 17.89 -10.16 6.69
CA GLU A 212 18.65 -11.04 5.82
C GLU A 212 17.74 -11.61 4.75
N ALA A 213 18.09 -11.43 3.48
CA ALA A 213 17.38 -12.04 2.36
C ALA A 213 18.13 -13.29 1.89
N LYS A 214 17.44 -14.43 1.82
CA LYS A 214 18.01 -15.69 1.35
C LYS A 214 17.92 -15.80 -0.17
N ARG A 215 19.04 -16.16 -0.81
CA ARG A 215 19.03 -16.49 -2.25
C ARG A 215 18.31 -17.82 -2.46
N GLU A 216 17.52 -17.93 -3.53
CA GLU A 216 16.75 -19.16 -3.78
C GLU A 216 17.62 -20.30 -4.33
N ASP A 217 18.75 -19.95 -4.93
CA ASP A 217 19.71 -20.85 -5.58
C ASP A 217 20.95 -21.17 -4.72
N ALA A 218 21.05 -20.55 -3.54
CA ALA A 218 22.19 -20.73 -2.63
C ALA A 218 21.73 -20.68 -1.18
N ASP A 219 22.43 -21.39 -0.29
CA ASP A 219 22.18 -21.31 1.16
C ASP A 219 22.77 -20.04 1.79
N THR A 220 23.03 -19.02 0.98
CA THR A 220 23.61 -17.75 1.42
C THR A 220 22.52 -16.70 1.62
N THR A 221 22.72 -15.87 2.64
CA THR A 221 21.93 -14.68 2.89
C THR A 221 22.73 -13.42 2.56
N GLU A 222 22.03 -12.36 2.22
CA GLU A 222 22.58 -11.01 2.12
C GLU A 222 21.85 -10.11 3.10
N ALA A 223 22.61 -9.30 3.82
CA ALA A 223 22.10 -8.45 4.88
C ALA A 223 21.82 -7.04 4.35
N PHE A 224 20.70 -6.48 4.75
CA PHE A 224 20.25 -5.14 4.36
C PHE A 224 19.90 -4.33 5.60
N PHE A 225 20.36 -3.07 5.62
CA PHE A 225 19.83 -2.06 6.51
C PHE A 225 18.97 -1.07 5.71
N ALA A 226 17.80 -0.74 6.25
CA ALA A 226 16.89 0.22 5.65
C ALA A 226 16.32 1.13 6.73
N ASN A 227 16.44 2.45 6.56
CA ASN A 227 15.67 3.41 7.32
C ASN A 227 14.32 3.59 6.61
N ALA A 228 13.23 3.54 7.36
CA ALA A 228 11.88 3.50 6.81
C ALA A 228 10.92 4.35 7.64
N LYS A 229 9.81 4.76 7.02
CA LYS A 229 8.71 5.46 7.70
C LYS A 229 7.42 4.69 7.55
N LEU A 230 6.66 4.61 8.63
CA LEU A 230 5.30 4.06 8.62
C LEU A 230 4.42 4.96 7.73
N ARG A 231 3.77 4.37 6.74
CA ARG A 231 2.90 5.07 5.78
C ARG A 231 1.44 4.67 5.88
N ASN A 232 1.18 3.43 6.28
CA ASN A 232 -0.16 2.87 6.28
C ASN A 232 -0.33 1.91 7.46
N VAL A 233 -1.46 2.04 8.16
CA VAL A 233 -1.92 1.11 9.18
C VAL A 233 -3.27 0.58 8.73
N GLN A 234 -3.40 -0.75 8.62
CA GLN A 234 -4.66 -1.40 8.27
C GLN A 234 -5.04 -2.33 9.41
N CYS A 235 -6.04 -1.92 10.18
CA CYS A 235 -6.74 -2.79 11.11
C CYS A 235 -8.13 -3.06 10.53
N GLU A 236 -8.62 -4.29 10.60
CA GLU A 236 -9.98 -4.62 10.18
C GLU A 236 -10.73 -5.22 11.37
N ALA A 237 -11.92 -4.68 11.65
CA ALA A 237 -12.78 -5.23 12.67
C ALA A 237 -13.02 -6.73 12.44
N GLY A 238 -12.75 -7.54 13.46
CA GLY A 238 -12.86 -9.01 13.41
C GLY A 238 -11.62 -9.73 12.85
N ARG A 239 -10.55 -9.03 12.45
CA ARG A 239 -9.26 -9.66 12.17
C ARG A 239 -8.36 -9.67 13.41
N GLU A 240 -7.69 -10.80 13.61
CA GLU A 240 -6.69 -10.99 14.67
C GLU A 240 -5.33 -10.37 14.33
N GLU A 241 -5.16 -9.89 13.10
CA GLU A 241 -3.92 -9.28 12.61
C GLU A 241 -4.20 -7.91 11.98
N ALA A 242 -3.32 -6.96 12.29
CA ALA A 242 -3.19 -5.66 11.66
C ALA A 242 -1.97 -5.63 10.73
N LEU A 243 -2.01 -4.75 9.72
CA LEU A 243 -0.98 -4.63 8.69
C LEU A 243 -0.34 -3.25 8.77
N LEU A 244 0.97 -3.20 9.01
CA LEU A 244 1.76 -1.97 9.07
C LEU A 244 2.64 -1.87 7.84
N GLY A 245 2.41 -0.86 7.00
CA GLY A 245 3.14 -0.63 5.75
C GLY A 245 4.21 0.45 5.89
N PHE A 246 5.45 0.12 5.52
CA PHE A 246 6.60 1.01 5.62
C PHE A 246 7.17 1.32 4.23
N GLU A 247 7.57 2.57 4.05
CA GLU A 247 8.33 3.05 2.88
C GLU A 247 9.79 3.27 3.28
N PHE A 248 10.72 2.77 2.48
CA PHE A 248 12.15 3.00 2.68
C PHE A 248 12.53 4.43 2.30
N LEU A 249 13.40 5.03 3.10
CA LEU A 249 13.89 6.40 2.97
C LEU A 249 15.40 6.45 2.67
N ALA A 250 16.17 5.53 3.27
CA ALA A 250 17.62 5.44 3.12
C ALA A 250 18.08 3.98 3.27
N GLU A 251 19.20 3.65 2.63
CA GLU A 251 19.91 2.39 2.83
C GLU A 251 21.05 2.58 3.82
N GLY A 252 21.31 1.57 4.64
CA GLY A 252 22.31 1.62 5.70
C GLY A 252 23.53 0.76 5.42
N ALA A 253 24.69 1.22 5.86
CA ALA A 253 25.92 0.44 5.90
C ALA A 253 26.59 0.59 7.27
N ILE A 254 27.28 -0.46 7.73
CA ILE A 254 28.09 -0.41 8.94
C ILE A 254 29.51 -0.05 8.55
N ASP A 255 30.05 0.98 9.19
CA ASP A 255 31.45 1.37 9.01
C ASP A 255 32.42 0.53 9.86
N ASP A 256 33.72 0.78 9.69
CA ASP A 256 34.78 0.05 10.41
C ASP A 256 34.70 0.22 11.94
N ASP A 257 34.06 1.29 12.42
CA ASP A 257 33.84 1.55 13.85
C ASP A 257 32.59 0.83 14.40
N GLY A 258 31.81 0.15 13.54
CA GLY A 258 30.57 -0.53 13.90
C GLY A 258 29.37 0.43 14.00
N CYS A 259 29.47 1.62 13.41
CA CYS A 259 28.45 2.65 13.40
C CYS A 259 27.64 2.62 12.11
N ILE A 260 26.35 2.92 12.21
CA ILE A 260 25.47 3.00 11.04
C ILE A 260 25.72 4.30 10.25
N LYS A 261 25.83 4.17 8.94
CA LYS A 261 25.80 5.27 7.96
C LYS A 261 24.58 5.11 7.08
N TRP A 262 23.86 6.20 6.86
CA TRP A 262 22.66 6.22 6.05
C TRP A 262 22.92 6.96 4.74
N GLU A 263 22.60 6.31 3.63
CA GLU A 263 22.67 6.91 2.29
C GLU A 263 21.28 7.02 1.68
N PRO A 264 20.92 8.15 1.04
CA PRO A 264 19.66 8.26 0.31
C PRO A 264 19.53 7.18 -0.77
N LEU A 265 18.33 6.64 -0.94
CA LEU A 265 18.08 5.58 -1.91
C LEU A 265 18.35 6.03 -3.35
N LYS A 266 19.16 5.26 -4.07
CA LYS A 266 19.39 5.47 -5.51
C LYS A 266 18.15 5.05 -6.27
N SER A 267 17.57 5.97 -7.05
CA SER A 267 16.30 5.76 -7.77
C SER A 267 15.11 5.38 -6.87
N GLY A 268 15.20 5.64 -5.56
CA GLY A 268 14.18 5.29 -4.58
C GLY A 268 14.19 3.82 -4.13
N GLU A 269 15.23 3.05 -4.44
CA GLU A 269 15.31 1.62 -4.13
C GLU A 269 16.52 1.28 -3.24
N ILE A 270 16.40 0.21 -2.44
CA ILE A 270 17.54 -0.41 -1.74
C ILE A 270 18.43 -1.12 -2.76
N THR A 271 19.73 -0.78 -2.77
CA THR A 271 20.71 -1.38 -3.68
C THR A 271 20.84 -2.88 -3.39
N GLY A 272 20.89 -3.72 -4.42
CA GLY A 272 21.09 -5.17 -4.28
C GLY A 272 19.85 -5.98 -3.91
N LEU A 273 18.77 -5.36 -3.43
CA LEU A 273 17.56 -6.10 -3.02
C LEU A 273 16.70 -6.58 -4.21
N GLY A 274 16.74 -5.86 -5.34
CA GLY A 274 15.94 -6.14 -6.54
C GLY A 274 16.03 -7.58 -7.06
N PRO A 275 17.24 -8.16 -7.23
CA PRO A 275 17.41 -9.56 -7.64
C PRO A 275 16.65 -10.58 -6.79
N PHE A 276 16.62 -10.40 -5.46
CA PHE A 276 15.90 -11.30 -4.54
C PHE A 276 14.40 -11.23 -4.77
N VAL A 277 13.85 -10.02 -4.72
CA VAL A 277 12.42 -9.76 -4.92
C VAL A 277 11.96 -10.27 -6.29
N PHE A 278 12.74 -9.99 -7.34
CA PHE A 278 12.42 -10.45 -8.69
C PHE A 278 12.42 -11.97 -8.80
N LYS A 279 13.45 -12.64 -8.24
CA LYS A 279 13.56 -14.10 -8.29
C LYS A 279 12.42 -14.79 -7.54
N TRP A 280 12.12 -14.35 -6.33
CA TRP A 280 11.02 -14.89 -5.55
C TRP A 280 9.66 -14.70 -6.24
N ASN A 281 9.43 -13.53 -6.86
CA ASN A 281 8.21 -13.28 -7.63
C ASN A 281 8.07 -14.25 -8.82
N LEU A 282 9.14 -14.49 -9.56
CA LEU A 282 9.14 -15.45 -10.67
C LEU A 282 8.83 -16.85 -10.19
N THR A 283 9.41 -17.27 -9.06
CA THR A 283 9.17 -18.60 -8.51
C THR A 283 7.73 -18.77 -8.04
N ASP A 284 7.14 -17.76 -7.40
CA ASP A 284 5.71 -17.79 -7.03
C ASP A 284 4.80 -17.88 -8.27
N PHE A 285 5.13 -17.11 -9.31
CA PHE A 285 4.40 -17.15 -10.57
C PHE A 285 4.47 -18.53 -11.25
N CYS A 286 5.64 -19.16 -11.26
CA CYS A 286 5.83 -20.49 -11.83
C CYS A 286 5.08 -21.56 -11.02
N LYS A 287 5.18 -21.54 -9.69
CA LYS A 287 4.47 -22.48 -8.80
C LYS A 287 2.95 -22.36 -8.96
N GLY A 288 2.43 -21.14 -9.09
CA GLY A 288 1.00 -20.89 -9.31
C GLY A 288 0.45 -21.43 -10.64
N ARG A 289 1.30 -21.65 -11.64
CA ARG A 289 0.91 -22.28 -12.92
C ARG A 289 0.93 -23.81 -12.88
N THR A 290 1.65 -24.42 -11.96
CA THR A 290 1.77 -25.89 -11.85
C THR A 290 0.63 -26.52 -11.04
N MET A 291 -0.15 -25.72 -10.31
CA MET A 291 -1.32 -26.17 -9.52
C MET A 291 -2.68 -25.97 -10.24
N GLN A 292 -2.70 -25.72 -11.55
CA GLN A 292 -3.90 -25.74 -12.41
C GLN A 292 -3.80 -26.88 -13.42
#